data_AF-A0A924NYN3-F1
#
_entry.id   AF-A0A924NYN3-F1
#
_cell.length_a   1.000
_cell.length_b   1.000
_cell.length_c   1.000
_cell.angle_alpha   90.00
_cell.angle_beta   90.00
_cell.angle_gamma   90.00
#
_symmetry.space_group_name_H-M   'P 1'
#
loop_
_entity.id
_entity.type
_entity.pdbx_description
1 polymer ?
#
loop_
_entity_poly.entity_id
_entity_poly.type
_entity_poly.pdbx_seq_one_letter_code
_entity_poly.pdbx_strand_id
1 'polypeptide(L)'
;ALDRVGFTVEDRDRVQGVYFVRYVDPDLAAKEGFLKKLFSFGSEDKAKEAQRYRVAVKTATGAGTSQVTVQSNEGKPETSPTGAKILKLLHDELK
;
A
#
# COMPACT_ATOMS: atom_id res chain seq x y z
N ALA A 1 11.00 10.62 15.87
CA ALA A 1 10.26 9.37 15.60
C ALA A 1 9.26 9.70 14.51
N LEU A 2 9.33 9.08 13.34
CA LEU A 2 8.40 9.36 12.25
C LEU A 2 7.34 8.26 12.26
N ASP A 3 6.12 8.70 12.55
CA ASP A 3 5.00 7.89 12.97
C ASP A 3 4.66 6.73 12.04
N ARG A 4 4.21 5.67 12.70
CA ARG A 4 4.05 4.32 12.19
C ARG A 4 2.97 4.27 11.11
N VAL A 5 3.40 3.73 9.97
CA VAL A 5 2.62 2.94 9.01
C VAL A 5 1.52 3.73 8.30
N GLY A 6 1.87 4.32 7.15
CA GLY A 6 0.94 4.96 6.19
C GLY A 6 -0.03 3.98 5.52
N PHE A 7 -0.44 2.92 6.20
CA PHE A 7 -1.43 1.96 5.72
C PHE A 7 -2.78 2.17 6.38
N THR A 8 -3.83 2.01 5.59
CA THR A 8 -5.18 1.82 6.11
C THR A 8 -5.82 0.67 5.37
N VAL A 9 -6.35 -0.30 6.09
CA VAL A 9 -7.13 -1.39 5.48
C VAL A 9 -8.53 -0.86 5.22
N GLU A 10 -8.95 -0.82 3.96
CA GLU A 10 -10.31 -0.41 3.57
C GLU A 10 -11.28 -1.58 3.58
N ASP A 11 -10.84 -2.76 3.13
CA ASP A 11 -11.69 -3.94 3.02
C ASP A 11 -10.87 -5.25 3.04
N ARG A 12 -11.54 -6.40 3.20
CA ARG A 12 -10.93 -7.73 3.17
C ARG A 12 -11.86 -8.76 2.56
N ASP A 13 -11.40 -9.39 1.49
CA ASP A 13 -11.95 -10.64 1.00
C ASP A 13 -11.25 -11.82 1.70
N ARG A 14 -11.94 -12.42 2.67
CA ARG A 14 -11.43 -13.57 3.43
C ARG A 14 -11.41 -14.86 2.63
N VAL A 15 -12.28 -14.99 1.63
CA VAL A 15 -12.38 -16.19 0.78
C VAL A 15 -11.20 -16.25 -0.16
N GLN A 16 -10.83 -15.11 -0.75
CA GLN A 16 -9.68 -15.00 -1.64
C GLN A 16 -8.35 -14.74 -0.92
N GLY A 17 -8.39 -14.43 0.38
CA GLY A 17 -7.20 -14.06 1.15
C GLY A 17 -6.62 -12.70 0.75
N VAL A 18 -7.47 -11.76 0.34
CA VAL A 18 -7.06 -10.44 -0.17
C VAL A 18 -7.48 -9.33 0.79
N TYR A 19 -6.56 -8.42 1.08
CA TYR A 19 -6.80 -7.21 1.85
C TYR A 19 -6.64 -6.01 0.93
N PHE A 20 -7.63 -5.11 0.92
CA PHE A 20 -7.55 -3.85 0.19
C PHE A 20 -6.99 -2.81 1.13
N VAL A 21 -5.84 -2.25 0.78
CA VAL A 21 -5.10 -1.31 1.62
C VAL A 21 -4.83 -0.03 0.87
N ARG A 22 -4.95 1.10 1.54
CA ARG A 22 -4.37 2.36 1.07
C ARG A 22 -2.97 2.47 1.62
N TYR A 23 -2.04 2.89 0.78
CA TYR A 23 -0.71 3.26 1.23
C TYR A 23 -0.39 4.69 0.84
N VAL A 24 0.09 5.47 1.81
CA VAL A 24 0.65 6.79 1.62
C VAL A 24 2.15 6.68 1.84
N ASP A 25 2.91 6.78 0.75
CA ASP A 25 4.37 6.81 0.84
C ASP A 25 4.81 8.18 1.39
N PRO A 26 5.43 8.24 2.58
CA PRO A 26 5.79 9.51 3.22
C PRO A 26 6.80 10.33 2.39
N ASP A 27 7.67 9.67 1.60
CA ASP A 27 8.66 10.35 0.77
C ASP A 27 8.02 11.05 -0.43
N LEU A 28 6.98 10.41 -0.99
CA LEU A 28 6.16 10.98 -2.06
C LEU A 28 5.19 12.02 -1.50
N ALA A 29 4.56 11.76 -0.35
CA ALA A 29 3.64 12.70 0.29
C ALA A 29 4.32 14.00 0.70
N ALA A 30 5.59 13.96 1.15
CA ALA A 30 6.36 15.17 1.44
C ALA A 30 6.64 16.00 0.17
N LYS A 31 6.95 15.33 -0.95
CA LYS A 31 7.13 15.99 -2.26
C LYS A 31 5.80 16.52 -2.80
N GLU A 32 4.73 15.74 -2.77
CA GLU A 32 3.40 16.19 -3.18
C GLU A 32 2.88 17.32 -2.29
N GLY A 33 3.15 17.34 -0.99
CA GLY A 33 2.78 18.44 -0.10
C GLY A 33 3.49 19.75 -0.43
N PHE A 34 4.75 19.68 -0.87
CA PHE A 34 5.51 20.82 -1.37
C PHE A 34 4.97 21.31 -2.73
N LEU A 35 4.59 20.39 -3.63
CA LEU A 35 4.07 20.70 -4.97
C LEU A 35 2.59 21.15 -4.96
N LYS A 36 1.75 20.56 -4.12
CA LYS A 36 0.34 20.95 -3.91
C LYS A 36 0.19 22.40 -3.53
N LYS A 37 1.09 22.93 -2.71
CA LYS A 37 1.03 24.33 -2.28
C LYS A 37 1.19 25.31 -3.45
N LEU A 38 1.79 24.85 -4.56
CA LEU A 38 1.95 25.61 -5.80
C LEU A 38 0.83 25.31 -6.84
N PHE A 39 0.18 24.14 -6.77
CA PHE A 39 -0.86 23.69 -7.72
C PHE A 39 -2.31 23.68 -7.15
N SER A 40 -2.52 24.06 -5.89
CA SER A 40 -3.82 24.06 -5.18
C SER A 40 -4.86 25.07 -5.69
N PHE A 41 -4.61 25.79 -6.78
CA PHE A 41 -5.61 26.64 -7.41
C PHE A 41 -6.66 25.88 -8.26
N GLY A 42 -6.64 24.53 -8.33
CA GLY A 42 -7.64 23.84 -9.16
C GLY A 42 -7.88 22.33 -9.04
N SER A 43 -7.33 21.56 -8.09
CA SER A 43 -7.57 20.09 -8.07
C SER A 43 -7.36 19.43 -6.70
N GLU A 44 -8.33 19.53 -5.79
CA GLU A 44 -8.30 18.84 -4.48
C GLU A 44 -8.61 17.34 -4.55
N ASP A 45 -9.24 16.86 -5.64
CA ASP A 45 -9.78 15.49 -5.69
C ASP A 45 -8.72 14.41 -5.93
N LYS A 46 -7.67 14.68 -6.72
CA LYS A 46 -6.65 13.67 -7.07
C LYS A 46 -5.79 13.21 -5.90
N ALA A 47 -5.64 14.04 -4.90
CA ALA A 47 -4.76 13.74 -3.79
C ALA A 47 -5.47 13.16 -2.56
N LYS A 48 -6.79 12.93 -2.67
CA LYS A 48 -7.52 11.98 -1.85
C LYS A 48 -7.41 10.55 -2.39
N GLU A 49 -6.73 10.34 -3.53
CA GLU A 49 -6.31 9.03 -4.00
C GLU A 49 -4.99 8.61 -3.33
N ALA A 50 -4.96 8.43 -2.00
CA ALA A 50 -3.98 7.50 -1.45
C ALA A 50 -4.11 6.18 -2.26
N GLN A 51 -3.02 5.72 -2.88
CA GLN A 51 -3.08 4.63 -3.86
C GLN A 51 -3.59 3.37 -3.18
N ARG A 52 -4.67 2.79 -3.74
CA ARG A 52 -5.25 1.53 -3.26
C ARG A 52 -4.45 0.37 -3.86
N TYR A 53 -4.08 -0.56 -2.99
CA TYR A 53 -3.36 -1.78 -3.32
C TYR A 53 -4.13 -2.98 -2.79
N ARG A 54 -3.83 -4.14 -3.36
CA ARG A 54 -4.35 -5.43 -2.88
C ARG A 54 -3.19 -6.24 -2.32
N VAL A 55 -3.30 -6.66 -1.06
CA VAL A 55 -2.34 -7.53 -0.40
C VAL A 55 -2.95 -8.93 -0.37
N ALA A 56 -2.43 -9.83 -1.20
CA ALA A 56 -2.85 -11.21 -1.25
C ALA A 56 -1.97 -12.07 -0.33
N VAL A 57 -2.60 -12.84 0.55
CA VAL A 57 -1.94 -13.75 1.48
C VAL A 57 -2.38 -15.17 1.15
N LYS A 58 -1.42 -16.02 0.81
CA LYS A 58 -1.65 -17.44 0.51
C LYS A 58 -0.76 -18.30 1.38
N THR A 59 -1.25 -19.47 1.79
CA THR A 59 -0.40 -20.46 2.45
C THR A 59 0.57 -21.03 1.41
N ALA A 60 1.87 -21.00 1.70
CA ALA A 60 2.84 -21.65 0.84
C ALA A 60 2.70 -23.17 0.94
N THR A 61 2.86 -23.87 -0.18
CA THR A 61 2.71 -25.33 -0.24
C THR A 61 3.77 -26.00 0.63
N GLY A 62 3.36 -26.68 1.70
CA GLY A 62 4.21 -27.65 2.43
C GLY A 62 4.87 -27.20 3.74
N ALA A 63 4.70 -25.96 4.21
CA ALA A 63 5.16 -25.56 5.54
C ALA A 63 4.38 -24.35 6.02
N GLY A 64 4.11 -24.23 7.33
CA GLY A 64 3.32 -23.19 8.02
C GLY A 64 3.81 -21.74 7.83
N THR A 65 3.99 -21.34 6.58
CA THR A 65 4.56 -20.10 6.08
C THR A 65 3.54 -19.48 5.14
N SER A 66 3.35 -18.18 5.26
CA SER A 66 2.43 -17.42 4.41
C SER A 66 3.24 -16.69 3.34
N GLN A 67 2.83 -16.84 2.09
CA GLN A 67 3.31 -16.03 0.98
C GLN A 67 2.44 -14.77 0.87
N VAL A 68 3.09 -13.62 0.94
CA VAL A 68 2.44 -12.30 0.78
C VAL A 68 2.81 -11.72 -0.58
N THR A 69 1.84 -11.21 -1.32
CA THR A 69 2.02 -10.55 -2.60
C THR A 69 1.29 -9.22 -2.61
N VAL A 70 1.94 -8.18 -3.14
CA VAL A 70 1.32 -6.86 -3.34
C VAL A 70 0.91 -6.73 -4.80
N GLN A 71 -0.29 -6.23 -5.02
CA GLN A 71 -0.90 -6.00 -6.31
C GLN A 71 -1.46 -4.58 -6.39
N SER A 72 -1.59 -4.06 -7.61
CA SER A 72 -2.32 -2.82 -7.85
C SER A 72 -3.81 -2.99 -7.52
N ASN A 73 -4.56 -1.89 -7.53
CA ASN A 73 -6.02 -1.91 -7.36
C ASN A 73 -6.72 -2.85 -8.37
N GLU A 74 -6.15 -3.03 -9.57
CA GLU A 74 -6.66 -3.92 -10.62
C GLU A 74 -6.33 -5.40 -10.37
N GLY A 75 -5.54 -5.73 -9.35
CA GLY A 75 -5.07 -7.10 -9.08
C GLY A 75 -3.85 -7.55 -9.89
N LYS A 76 -3.21 -6.65 -10.63
CA LYS A 76 -1.93 -6.94 -11.31
C LYS A 76 -0.77 -6.91 -10.31
N PRO A 77 0.30 -7.69 -10.49
CA PRO A 77 1.48 -7.60 -9.63
C PRO A 77 2.02 -6.17 -9.54
N GLU A 78 2.28 -5.70 -8.33
CA GLU A 78 2.84 -4.38 -8.10
C GLU A 78 4.37 -4.44 -8.17
N THR A 79 4.96 -3.86 -9.22
CA THR A 79 6.41 -3.93 -9.50
C THR A 79 7.12 -2.59 -9.28
N SER A 80 6.40 -1.54 -8.88
CA SER A 80 7.01 -0.26 -8.56
C SER A 80 7.84 -0.31 -7.27
N PRO A 81 8.73 0.68 -7.04
CA PRO A 81 9.41 0.85 -5.77
C PRO A 81 8.46 0.91 -4.57
N THR A 82 7.24 1.44 -4.77
CA THR A 82 6.19 1.49 -3.74
C THR A 82 5.76 0.09 -3.31
N GLY A 83 5.59 -0.85 -4.25
CA GLY A 83 5.29 -2.26 -3.92
C GLY A 83 6.38 -2.91 -3.05
N ALA A 84 7.65 -2.63 -3.36
CA ALA A 84 8.77 -3.12 -2.56
C ALA A 84 8.79 -2.52 -1.15
N LYS A 85 8.48 -1.21 -1.02
CA LYS A 85 8.31 -0.56 0.29
C LYS A 85 7.17 -1.20 1.09
N ILE A 86 6.04 -1.46 0.44
CA ILE A 86 4.88 -2.10 1.09
C ILE A 86 5.27 -3.48 1.64
N LEU A 87 5.90 -4.32 0.80
CA LEU A 87 6.36 -5.66 1.23
C LEU A 87 7.34 -5.58 2.40
N LYS A 88 8.29 -4.65 2.35
CA LYS A 88 9.26 -4.45 3.44
C LYS A 88 8.57 -4.09 4.75
N LEU A 89 7.61 -3.15 4.71
CA LEU A 89 6.86 -2.73 5.91
C LEU A 89 6.04 -3.88 6.48
N LEU A 90 5.33 -4.63 5.64
CA LEU A 90 4.60 -5.82 6.07
C LEU A 90 5.51 -6.88 6.70
N HIS A 91 6.69 -7.11 6.12
CA HIS A 91 7.67 -8.05 6.68
C HIS A 91 8.25 -7.59 8.02
N ASP A 92 8.54 -6.29 8.17
CA ASP A 92 9.12 -5.76 9.40
C ASP A 92 8.11 -5.72 10.57
N GLU A 93 6.80 -5.61 10.30
CA GLU A 93 5.72 -5.69 11.32
C GLU A 93 5.34 -7.13 11.72
N LEU A 94 5.75 -8.14 10.96
CA LEU A 94 5.46 -9.56 11.22
C LEU A 94 6.59 -10.30 11.98
N LYS A 95 7.68 -9.60 12.30
CA LYS A 95 8.76 -10.09 13.16
C LYS A 95 8.40 -10.00 14.63
#